data_AF-A0A2I0DZN5-F1
#
_entry.id   AF-A0A2I0DZN5-F1
#
_cell.length_a   1.000
_cell.length_b   1.000
_cell.length_c   1.000
_cell.angle_alpha   90.00
_cell.angle_beta   90.00
_cell.angle_gamma   90.00
#
_symmetry.space_group_name_H-M   'P 1'
#
loop_
_entity.id
_entity.type
_entity.pdbx_description
1 polymer ?
#
loop_
_entity_poly.entity_id
_entity_poly.type
_entity_poly.pdbx_seq_one_letter_code
_entity_poly.pdbx_strand_id
1 'polypeptide(L)'
;MHIYAFGSVCRGEIDLGSDIDMLAIISEQSNNINPSDYSIYSYERIKELWEQGNPFAWHLHLESKLVFSKEGSNYLQDLGCPNKYTNGDADCKKFYEIFHSACNSLQESSLSQVFDLSTIFLAIRNFSTCYSLAKLEYPDFSRHSSLNLDEFSISIQDQQYRILEAARILSTRGVGPNLTDVQISIAINSIPEIDLWMKSLINIKRS
;
A
#
# COMPACT_ATOMS: atom_id res chain seq x y z
N MET A 1 11.55 6.03 23.87
CA MET A 1 11.00 6.52 22.57
C MET A 1 11.83 5.94 21.46
N HIS A 2 11.19 5.47 20.39
CA HIS A 2 11.88 5.00 19.20
C HIS A 2 11.35 5.69 17.95
N ILE A 3 12.25 6.02 17.02
CA ILE A 3 11.93 6.57 15.71
C ILE A 3 12.52 5.65 14.66
N TYR A 4 11.71 5.29 13.66
CA TYR A 4 12.12 4.49 12.53
C TYR A 4 11.78 5.21 11.23
N ALA A 5 12.62 5.02 10.22
CA ALA A 5 12.25 5.21 8.83
C ALA A 5 11.82 3.84 8.27
N PHE A 6 10.87 3.82 7.34
CA PHE A 6 10.45 2.62 6.64
C PHE A 6 10.00 2.95 5.22
N GLY A 7 9.56 1.95 4.44
CA GLY A 7 9.03 2.18 3.11
C GLY A 7 10.11 2.50 2.07
N SER A 8 9.75 3.37 1.11
CA SER A 8 10.53 3.56 -0.13
C SER A 8 11.98 4.01 0.11
N VAL A 9 12.21 4.85 1.12
CA VAL A 9 13.55 5.33 1.50
C VAL A 9 14.45 4.18 1.98
N CYS A 10 13.90 3.21 2.70
CA CYS A 10 14.67 2.07 3.21
C CYS A 10 14.94 1.00 2.13
N ARG A 11 14.12 0.96 1.08
CA ARG A 11 14.33 0.11 -0.10
C ARG A 11 15.22 0.73 -1.17
N GLY A 12 15.47 2.04 -1.11
CA GLY A 12 16.21 2.78 -2.15
C GLY A 12 15.35 3.14 -3.37
N GLU A 13 14.03 3.04 -3.28
CA GLU A 13 13.06 3.31 -4.35
C GLU A 13 12.55 4.76 -4.31
N ILE A 14 13.47 5.72 -4.33
CA ILE A 14 13.15 7.14 -4.14
C ILE A 14 12.92 7.82 -5.49
N ASP A 15 11.76 8.46 -5.63
CA ASP A 15 11.47 9.40 -6.74
C ASP A 15 10.76 10.66 -6.22
N LEU A 16 10.36 11.55 -7.12
CA LEU A 16 9.69 12.81 -6.78
C LEU A 16 8.31 12.61 -6.13
N GLY A 17 7.71 11.43 -6.26
CA GLY A 17 6.44 11.07 -5.61
C GLY A 17 6.63 10.34 -4.27
N SER A 18 7.85 9.97 -3.90
CA SER A 18 8.16 9.30 -2.64
C SER A 18 8.00 10.23 -1.45
N ASP A 19 7.32 9.74 -0.42
CA ASP A 19 7.36 10.34 0.92
C ASP A 19 8.39 9.62 1.79
N ILE A 20 8.82 10.29 2.86
CA ILE A 20 9.64 9.68 3.91
C ILE A 20 8.69 9.15 4.98
N ASP A 21 8.42 7.85 4.94
CA ASP A 21 7.56 7.22 5.94
C ASP A 21 8.31 7.08 7.27
N MET A 22 7.88 7.88 8.26
CA MET A 22 8.46 7.88 9.60
C MET A 22 7.48 7.29 10.62
N LEU A 23 8.00 6.47 11.53
CA LEU A 23 7.27 5.86 12.63
C LEU A 23 7.85 6.37 13.96
N ALA A 24 6.98 6.85 14.85
CA ALA A 24 7.33 7.16 16.23
C ALA A 24 6.58 6.21 17.19
N ILE A 25 7.33 5.50 18.04
CA ILE A 25 6.79 4.67 19.11
C ILE A 25 7.06 5.36 20.46
N ILE A 26 5.99 5.81 21.12
CA ILE A 26 6.03 6.63 22.34
C ILE A 26 5.08 6.10 23.40
N SER A 27 5.45 6.25 24.68
CA SER A 27 4.62 5.81 25.82
C SER A 27 3.55 6.84 26.21
N GLU A 28 3.81 8.12 25.96
CA GLU A 28 2.90 9.23 26.24
C GLU A 28 2.89 10.18 25.04
N GLN A 29 1.76 10.86 24.80
CA GLN A 29 1.67 11.85 23.73
C GLN A 29 2.69 12.97 23.97
N SER A 30 3.62 13.11 23.02
CA SER A 30 4.59 14.19 23.03
C SER A 30 4.11 15.29 22.10
N ASN A 31 3.91 16.50 22.64
CA ASN A 31 3.57 17.69 21.84
C ASN A 31 4.66 18.09 20.84
N ASN A 32 5.83 17.45 20.89
CA ASN A 32 6.97 17.75 20.03
C ASN A 32 7.01 16.91 18.75
N ILE A 33 6.09 15.96 18.58
CA ILE A 33 6.00 15.12 17.38
C ILE A 33 4.76 15.54 16.60
N ASN A 34 4.98 15.99 15.36
CA ASN A 34 3.90 16.37 14.47
C ASN A 34 3.27 15.12 13.83
N PRO A 35 1.96 14.86 14.02
CA PRO A 35 1.30 13.70 13.45
C PRO A 35 1.21 13.70 11.92
N SER A 36 1.43 14.84 11.24
CA SER A 36 1.52 14.85 9.77
C SER A 36 2.82 14.23 9.25
N ASP A 37 3.86 14.21 10.08
CA ASP A 37 5.21 13.80 9.69
C ASP A 37 5.51 12.37 10.18
N TYR A 38 4.76 11.88 11.18
CA TYR A 38 4.97 10.58 11.79
C TYR A 38 3.67 9.78 11.89
N SER A 39 3.77 8.50 11.54
CA SER A 39 2.87 7.49 12.08
C SER A 39 3.18 7.31 13.57
N ILE A 40 2.28 7.72 14.45
CA ILE A 40 2.50 7.69 15.92
C ILE A 40 1.74 6.51 16.53
N TYR A 41 2.46 5.64 17.24
CA TYR A 41 1.89 4.47 17.90
C TYR A 41 2.41 4.32 19.34
N SER A 42 1.60 3.69 20.20
CA SER A 42 2.07 3.22 21.49
C SER A 42 2.81 1.88 21.34
N TYR A 43 3.62 1.54 22.35
CA TYR A 43 4.34 0.27 22.39
C TYR A 43 3.38 -0.92 22.42
N GLU A 44 2.28 -0.79 23.17
CA GLU A 44 1.21 -1.79 23.29
C GLU A 44 0.55 -1.99 21.93
N ARG A 45 0.23 -0.90 21.22
CA ARG A 45 -0.38 -1.01 19.90
C ARG A 45 0.54 -1.70 18.89
N ILE A 46 1.84 -1.39 18.89
CA ILE A 46 2.79 -2.10 18.02
C ILE A 46 2.85 -3.59 18.37
N LYS A 47 2.84 -3.93 19.66
CA LYS A 47 2.82 -5.32 20.10
C LYS A 47 1.56 -6.05 19.63
N GLU A 48 0.38 -5.43 19.72
CA GLU A 48 -0.87 -5.99 19.19
C GLU A 48 -0.79 -6.24 17.68
N LEU A 49 -0.18 -5.33 16.91
CA LEU A 49 0.00 -5.49 15.46
C LEU A 49 0.95 -6.66 15.16
N TRP A 50 2.00 -6.84 15.96
CA TRP A 50 2.91 -8.00 15.90
C TRP A 50 2.17 -9.30 16.19
N GLU A 51 1.36 -9.34 17.25
CA GLU A 51 0.56 -10.51 17.62
C GLU A 51 -0.51 -10.84 16.57
N GLN A 52 -1.06 -9.84 15.89
CA GLN A 52 -1.97 -10.04 14.76
C GLN A 52 -1.28 -10.53 13.49
N GLY A 53 0.01 -10.22 13.31
CA GLY A 53 0.74 -10.57 12.10
C GLY A 53 0.22 -9.85 10.86
N ASN A 54 -0.27 -8.62 11.00
CA ASN A 54 -0.89 -7.89 9.88
C ASN A 54 0.15 -7.35 8.88
N PRO A 55 -0.27 -6.88 7.69
CA PRO A 55 0.66 -6.40 6.67
C PRO A 55 1.57 -5.26 7.15
N PHE A 56 1.08 -4.37 8.01
CA PHE A 56 1.88 -3.27 8.52
C PHE A 56 2.99 -3.75 9.47
N ALA A 57 2.72 -4.72 10.34
CA ALA A 57 3.74 -5.31 11.21
C ALA A 57 4.83 -6.01 10.39
N TRP A 58 4.44 -6.77 9.36
CA TRP A 58 5.38 -7.39 8.43
C TRP A 58 6.19 -6.37 7.62
N HIS A 59 5.54 -5.30 7.18
CA HIS A 59 6.22 -4.20 6.48
C HIS A 59 7.32 -3.58 7.35
N LEU A 60 6.99 -3.26 8.61
CA LEU A 60 7.96 -2.71 9.56
C LEU A 60 9.09 -3.71 9.87
N HIS A 61 8.76 -4.97 10.14
CA HIS A 61 9.75 -6.00 10.46
C HIS A 61 10.79 -6.18 9.35
N LEU A 62 10.34 -6.19 8.08
CA LEU A 62 11.21 -6.47 6.93
C LEU A 62 12.04 -5.25 6.50
N GLU A 63 11.47 -4.05 6.58
CA GLU A 63 12.05 -2.88 5.90
C GLU A 63 12.48 -1.74 6.81
N SER A 64 11.96 -1.66 8.05
CA SER A 64 12.23 -0.50 8.90
C SER A 64 13.69 -0.42 9.33
N LYS A 65 14.17 0.82 9.50
CA LYS A 65 15.50 1.15 10.02
C LYS A 65 15.36 2.05 11.22
N LEU A 66 16.01 1.68 12.32
CA LEU A 66 16.07 2.51 13.52
C LEU A 66 16.84 3.80 13.22
N VAL A 67 16.17 4.95 13.39
CA VAL A 67 16.78 6.28 13.24
C VAL A 67 17.21 6.81 14.59
N PHE A 68 16.38 6.61 15.62
CA PHE A 68 16.66 7.07 16.97
C PHE A 68 16.05 6.16 18.03
N SER A 69 16.79 5.91 19.09
CA SER A 69 16.30 5.28 20.32
C SER A 69 16.80 6.06 21.52
N LYS A 70 15.90 6.40 22.44
CA LYS A 70 16.27 7.14 23.66
C LYS A 70 17.14 6.29 24.59
N GLU A 71 16.91 4.99 24.63
CA GLU A 71 17.61 4.04 25.52
C GLU A 71 18.68 3.21 24.78
N GLY A 72 18.87 3.43 23.47
CA GLY A 72 19.84 2.72 22.64
C GLY A 72 19.41 1.32 22.18
N SER A 73 18.22 0.85 22.57
CA SER A 73 17.64 -0.42 22.14
C SER A 73 16.91 -0.30 20.80
N ASN A 74 16.74 -1.43 20.10
CA ASN A 74 15.94 -1.52 18.88
C ASN A 74 14.66 -2.30 19.16
N TYR A 75 13.62 -1.61 19.63
CA TYR A 75 12.36 -2.24 20.05
C TYR A 75 11.74 -3.18 19.00
N LEU A 76 11.72 -2.80 17.72
CA LEU A 76 11.13 -3.65 16.67
C LEU A 76 11.95 -4.92 16.43
N GLN A 77 13.28 -4.83 16.58
CA GLN A 77 14.16 -5.99 16.51
C GLN A 77 14.00 -6.88 17.75
N ASP A 78 13.84 -6.29 18.93
CA ASP A 78 13.66 -7.00 20.21
C ASP A 78 12.32 -7.76 20.27
N LEU A 79 11.29 -7.29 19.55
CA LEU A 79 10.01 -8.01 19.37
C LEU A 79 10.14 -9.30 18.54
N GLY A 80 11.22 -9.44 17.78
CA GLY A 80 11.38 -10.55 16.84
C GLY A 80 10.43 -10.45 15.64
N CYS A 81 9.94 -11.60 15.18
CA CYS A 81 9.09 -11.69 13.99
C CYS A 81 7.61 -11.48 14.34
N PRO A 82 6.82 -10.78 13.50
CA PRO A 82 5.36 -10.78 13.61
C PRO A 82 4.79 -12.20 13.50
N ASN A 83 3.60 -12.41 14.06
CA ASN A 83 2.86 -13.65 13.86
C ASN A 83 2.53 -13.87 12.37
N LYS A 84 2.23 -15.13 12.02
CA LYS A 84 1.88 -15.48 10.65
C LYS A 84 0.64 -14.70 10.21
N TYR A 85 0.73 -14.07 9.03
CA TYR A 85 -0.42 -13.42 8.39
C TYR A 85 -1.41 -14.46 7.88
N THR A 86 -2.63 -14.47 8.41
CA THR A 86 -3.69 -15.45 8.08
C THR A 86 -4.89 -14.86 7.36
N ASN A 87 -5.00 -13.52 7.29
CA ASN A 87 -6.18 -12.83 6.75
C ASN A 87 -6.09 -12.54 5.24
N GLY A 88 -5.08 -13.05 4.53
CA GLY A 88 -4.81 -12.74 3.13
C GLY A 88 -6.04 -12.81 2.20
N ASP A 89 -6.79 -13.92 2.24
CA ASP A 89 -7.96 -14.11 1.38
C ASP A 89 -9.08 -13.10 1.69
N ALA A 90 -9.27 -12.76 2.97
CA ALA A 90 -10.28 -11.80 3.40
C ALA A 90 -9.90 -10.37 3.00
N ASP A 91 -8.63 -10.00 3.17
CA ASP A 91 -8.15 -8.65 2.81
C ASP A 91 -8.08 -8.46 1.30
N CYS A 92 -7.69 -9.48 0.52
CA CYS A 92 -7.77 -9.43 -0.94
C CYS A 92 -9.21 -9.20 -1.42
N LYS A 93 -10.21 -9.85 -0.80
CA LYS A 93 -11.63 -9.60 -1.11
C LYS A 93 -12.05 -8.17 -0.79
N LYS A 94 -11.64 -7.61 0.35
CA LYS A 94 -11.92 -6.21 0.70
C LYS A 94 -11.34 -5.24 -0.33
N PHE A 95 -10.10 -5.45 -0.78
CA PHE A 95 -9.52 -4.59 -1.81
C PHE A 95 -10.19 -4.75 -3.17
N TYR A 96 -10.65 -5.95 -3.50
CA TYR A 96 -11.49 -6.16 -4.68
C TYR A 96 -12.84 -5.43 -4.58
N GLU A 97 -13.48 -5.38 -3.41
CA GLU A 97 -14.70 -4.60 -3.19
C GLU A 97 -14.45 -3.09 -3.35
N ILE A 98 -13.32 -2.57 -2.82
CA ILE A 98 -12.91 -1.17 -3.01
C ILE A 98 -12.69 -0.85 -4.49
N PHE A 99 -11.98 -1.73 -5.21
CA PHE A 99 -11.79 -1.63 -6.66
C PHE A 99 -13.13 -1.54 -7.40
N HIS A 100 -14.06 -2.46 -7.10
CA HIS A 100 -15.36 -2.50 -7.74
C HIS A 100 -16.19 -1.25 -7.42
N SER A 101 -16.13 -0.74 -6.18
CA SER A 101 -16.81 0.50 -5.81
C SER A 101 -16.30 1.70 -6.60
N ALA A 102 -14.98 1.81 -6.80
CA ALA A 102 -14.39 2.87 -7.62
C ALA A 102 -14.77 2.73 -9.11
N CYS A 103 -14.85 1.50 -9.62
CA CYS A 103 -15.31 1.25 -10.99
C CYS A 103 -16.77 1.69 -11.21
N ASN A 104 -17.66 1.42 -10.25
CA ASN A 104 -19.04 1.88 -10.32
C ASN A 104 -19.12 3.42 -10.30
N SER A 105 -18.36 4.07 -9.42
CA SER A 105 -18.28 5.53 -9.33
C SER A 105 -17.86 6.17 -10.66
N LEU A 106 -16.87 5.59 -11.35
CA LEU A 106 -16.41 6.03 -12.68
C LEU A 106 -17.50 5.98 -13.76
N GLN A 107 -18.44 5.04 -13.65
CA GLN A 107 -19.55 4.91 -14.60
C GLN A 107 -20.67 5.90 -14.32
N GLU A 108 -20.87 6.28 -13.05
CA GLU A 108 -21.94 7.18 -12.61
C GLU A 108 -21.58 8.66 -12.80
N SER A 109 -20.30 9.02 -12.67
CA SER A 109 -19.88 10.43 -12.69
C SER A 109 -18.50 10.64 -13.29
N SER A 110 -18.37 11.69 -14.10
CA SER A 110 -17.08 12.16 -14.60
C SER A 110 -16.36 13.12 -13.63
N LEU A 111 -17.01 13.55 -12.54
CA LEU A 111 -16.48 14.62 -11.66
C LEU A 111 -15.35 14.13 -10.73
N SER A 112 -15.29 12.82 -10.45
CA SER A 112 -14.34 12.22 -9.50
C SER A 112 -13.32 11.30 -10.16
N GLN A 113 -13.19 11.30 -11.49
CA GLN A 113 -12.44 10.28 -12.23
C GLN A 113 -10.99 10.10 -11.75
N VAL A 114 -10.26 11.19 -11.49
CA VAL A 114 -8.89 11.12 -10.98
C VAL A 114 -8.84 10.48 -9.59
N PHE A 115 -9.80 10.79 -8.73
CA PHE A 115 -9.89 10.20 -7.40
C PHE A 115 -10.25 8.71 -7.46
N ASP A 116 -11.16 8.33 -8.35
CA ASP A 116 -11.55 6.93 -8.54
C ASP A 116 -10.40 6.10 -9.14
N LEU A 117 -9.66 6.64 -10.12
CA LEU A 117 -8.44 6.00 -10.65
C LEU A 117 -7.35 5.86 -9.56
N SER A 118 -7.18 6.87 -8.70
CA SER A 118 -6.33 6.79 -7.51
C SER A 118 -6.76 5.66 -6.57
N THR A 119 -8.07 5.46 -6.41
CA THR A 119 -8.64 4.41 -5.56
C THR A 119 -8.45 3.03 -6.17
N ILE A 120 -8.56 2.90 -7.49
CA ILE A 120 -8.19 1.68 -8.23
C ILE A 120 -6.72 1.34 -8.00
N PHE A 121 -5.81 2.30 -8.14
CA PHE A 121 -4.38 2.08 -7.86
C PHE A 121 -4.13 1.61 -6.42
N LEU A 122 -4.77 2.25 -5.45
CA LEU A 122 -4.70 1.86 -4.04
C LEU A 122 -5.15 0.41 -3.84
N ALA A 123 -6.27 0.04 -4.46
CA ALA A 123 -6.83 -1.30 -4.36
C ALA A 123 -5.91 -2.37 -4.96
N ILE A 124 -5.42 -2.20 -6.19
CA ILE A 124 -4.55 -3.20 -6.84
C ILE A 124 -3.22 -3.38 -6.11
N ARG A 125 -2.61 -2.28 -5.62
CA ARG A 125 -1.35 -2.33 -4.87
C ARG A 125 -1.54 -3.10 -3.57
N ASN A 126 -2.52 -2.70 -2.76
CA ASN A 126 -2.72 -3.32 -1.46
C ASN A 126 -3.21 -4.76 -1.57
N PHE A 127 -4.02 -5.07 -2.59
CA PHE A 127 -4.37 -6.45 -2.94
C PHE A 127 -3.11 -7.29 -3.17
N SER A 128 -2.18 -6.79 -3.98
CA SER A 128 -0.93 -7.49 -4.32
C SER A 128 0.00 -7.67 -3.13
N THR A 129 0.09 -6.67 -2.26
CA THR A 129 0.84 -6.77 -1.00
C THR A 129 0.25 -7.83 -0.07
N CYS A 130 -1.08 -7.86 0.10
CA CYS A 130 -1.75 -8.89 0.88
C CYS A 130 -1.57 -10.28 0.25
N TYR A 131 -1.67 -10.39 -1.07
CA TYR A 131 -1.51 -11.65 -1.79
C TYR A 131 -0.09 -12.20 -1.65
N SER A 132 0.93 -11.39 -1.95
CA SER A 132 2.34 -11.78 -1.82
C SER A 132 2.68 -12.20 -0.39
N LEU A 133 2.26 -11.42 0.61
CA LEU A 133 2.51 -11.75 2.01
C LEU A 133 1.83 -13.05 2.46
N ALA A 134 0.66 -13.37 1.93
CA ALA A 134 -0.10 -14.54 2.35
C ALA A 134 0.24 -15.83 1.59
N LYS A 135 0.67 -15.71 0.32
CA LYS A 135 0.75 -16.84 -0.61
C LYS A 135 2.12 -17.07 -1.23
N LEU A 136 2.99 -16.05 -1.23
CA LEU A 136 4.32 -16.13 -1.84
C LEU A 136 5.41 -16.18 -0.77
N GLU A 137 6.62 -16.58 -1.17
CA GLU A 137 7.77 -16.64 -0.26
C GLU A 137 8.31 -15.25 0.07
N TYR A 138 8.22 -14.31 -0.88
CA TYR A 138 8.76 -12.96 -0.77
C TYR A 138 7.62 -11.92 -0.86
N PRO A 139 7.26 -11.28 0.27
CA PRO A 139 6.27 -10.20 0.26
C PRO A 139 6.78 -8.96 -0.47
N ASP A 140 5.91 -8.25 -1.18
CA ASP A 140 6.24 -6.97 -1.84
C ASP A 140 5.34 -5.82 -1.31
N PHE A 141 5.97 -4.86 -0.63
CA PHE A 141 5.34 -3.63 -0.09
C PHE A 141 5.58 -2.39 -0.95
N SER A 142 6.26 -2.53 -2.09
CA SER A 142 6.52 -1.46 -3.04
C SER A 142 5.23 -0.92 -3.65
N ARG A 143 5.35 0.23 -4.33
CA ARG A 143 4.25 0.80 -5.13
C ARG A 143 3.97 -0.04 -6.40
N HIS A 144 4.93 -0.85 -6.81
CA HIS A 144 4.88 -1.70 -8.00
C HIS A 144 4.54 -3.15 -7.65
N SER A 145 4.09 -3.44 -6.42
CA SER A 145 3.84 -4.81 -5.94
C SER A 145 2.96 -5.64 -6.88
N SER A 146 1.98 -5.02 -7.56
CA SER A 146 1.13 -5.72 -8.53
C SER A 146 1.81 -6.14 -9.83
N LEU A 147 2.91 -5.47 -10.21
CA LEU A 147 3.75 -5.83 -11.35
C LEU A 147 4.82 -6.88 -10.98
N ASN A 148 5.03 -7.12 -9.69
CA ASN A 148 6.13 -7.91 -9.13
C ASN A 148 5.63 -9.20 -8.43
N LEU A 149 4.55 -9.81 -8.90
CA LEU A 149 4.01 -11.07 -8.38
C LEU A 149 4.40 -12.29 -9.26
N ASP A 150 5.51 -12.19 -10.00
CA ASP A 150 5.97 -13.21 -10.94
C ASP A 150 4.87 -13.65 -11.94
N GLU A 151 4.50 -14.94 -11.95
CA GLU A 151 3.44 -15.48 -12.80
C GLU A 151 2.04 -14.97 -12.47
N PHE A 152 1.87 -14.35 -11.29
CA PHE A 152 0.63 -13.72 -10.84
C PHE A 152 0.62 -12.22 -11.06
N SER A 153 1.64 -11.65 -11.73
CA SER A 153 1.68 -10.21 -12.01
C SER A 153 0.51 -9.76 -12.86
N ILE A 154 0.05 -8.54 -12.60
CA ILE A 154 -0.96 -7.90 -13.43
C ILE A 154 -0.40 -7.66 -14.84
N SER A 155 -1.19 -7.99 -15.85
CA SER A 155 -0.78 -7.89 -17.27
C SER A 155 -1.49 -6.74 -17.97
N ILE A 156 -1.29 -5.52 -17.49
CA ILE A 156 -1.73 -4.29 -18.19
C ILE A 156 -0.54 -3.56 -18.81
N GLN A 157 -0.79 -2.65 -19.75
CA GLN A 157 0.27 -1.85 -20.34
C GLN A 157 0.91 -0.93 -19.30
N ASP A 158 2.22 -0.80 -19.37
CA ASP A 158 3.03 0.06 -18.51
C ASP A 158 2.56 1.54 -18.50
N GLN A 159 2.05 2.04 -19.63
CA GLN A 159 1.41 3.36 -19.69
C GLN A 159 0.14 3.44 -18.84
N GLN A 160 -0.71 2.41 -18.86
CA GLN A 160 -1.94 2.37 -18.06
C GLN A 160 -1.61 2.37 -16.56
N TYR A 161 -0.62 1.56 -16.18
CA TYR A 161 -0.15 1.49 -14.79
C TYR A 161 0.38 2.84 -14.29
N ARG A 162 1.25 3.50 -15.07
CA ARG A 162 1.77 4.83 -14.72
C ARG A 162 0.70 5.91 -14.58
N ILE A 163 -0.39 5.83 -15.35
CA ILE A 163 -1.49 6.80 -15.22
C ILE A 163 -2.25 6.57 -13.91
N LEU A 164 -2.50 5.31 -13.53
CA LEU A 164 -3.10 4.96 -12.24
C LEU A 164 -2.22 5.44 -11.06
N GLU A 165 -0.91 5.23 -11.16
CA GLU A 165 0.06 5.74 -10.18
C GLU A 165 0.03 7.27 -10.10
N ALA A 166 0.07 7.96 -11.25
CA ALA A 166 0.01 9.42 -11.30
C ALA A 166 -1.29 9.96 -10.69
N ALA A 167 -2.43 9.31 -10.93
CA ALA A 167 -3.70 9.65 -10.30
C ALA A 167 -3.60 9.58 -8.76
N ARG A 168 -2.93 8.54 -8.24
CA ARG A 168 -2.70 8.36 -6.80
C ARG A 168 -1.82 9.45 -6.20
N ILE A 169 -0.70 9.76 -6.84
CA ILE A 169 0.22 10.81 -6.40
C ILE A 169 -0.49 12.16 -6.38
N LEU A 170 -1.22 12.49 -7.46
CA LEU A 170 -1.98 13.74 -7.56
C LEU A 170 -3.04 13.83 -6.47
N SER A 171 -3.80 12.76 -6.24
CA SER A 171 -4.91 12.76 -5.27
C SER A 171 -4.47 12.81 -3.80
N THR A 172 -3.25 12.36 -3.50
CA THR A 172 -2.75 12.34 -2.11
C THR A 172 -1.76 13.42 -1.77
N ARG A 173 -0.96 13.83 -2.74
CA ARG A 173 0.14 14.78 -2.53
C ARG A 173 -0.07 16.08 -3.27
N GLY A 174 -1.03 16.16 -4.21
CA GLY A 174 -1.21 17.34 -5.05
C GLY A 174 0.00 17.59 -5.95
N VAL A 175 0.80 16.56 -6.24
CA VAL A 175 2.03 16.64 -7.03
C VAL A 175 1.79 16.08 -8.43
N GLY A 176 2.35 16.75 -9.43
CA GLY A 176 2.25 16.37 -10.84
C GLY A 176 1.20 17.17 -11.61
N PRO A 177 1.21 17.07 -12.96
CA PRO A 177 0.20 17.71 -13.79
C PRO A 177 -1.15 17.00 -13.63
N ASN A 178 -2.24 17.75 -13.87
CA ASN A 178 -3.56 17.16 -14.01
C ASN A 178 -3.58 16.14 -15.15
N LEU A 179 -4.30 15.04 -14.95
CA LEU A 179 -4.52 14.05 -16.00
C LEU A 179 -5.44 14.62 -17.08
N THR A 180 -5.10 14.36 -18.35
CA THR A 180 -5.94 14.69 -19.50
C THR A 180 -7.04 13.64 -19.70
N ASP A 181 -8.13 14.01 -20.37
CA ASP A 181 -9.23 13.08 -20.72
C ASP A 181 -8.74 11.86 -21.49
N VAL A 182 -7.71 12.03 -22.34
CA VAL A 182 -7.08 10.93 -23.09
C VAL A 182 -6.38 9.97 -22.14
N GLN A 183 -5.62 10.48 -21.17
CA GLN A 183 -4.95 9.64 -20.16
C GLN A 183 -5.96 8.91 -19.28
N ILE A 184 -7.01 9.61 -18.84
CA ILE A 184 -8.11 9.02 -18.06
C ILE A 184 -8.74 7.87 -18.85
N SER A 185 -9.04 8.08 -20.14
CA SER A 185 -9.59 7.04 -21.03
C SER A 185 -8.65 5.84 -21.17
N ILE A 186 -7.34 6.07 -21.31
CA ILE A 186 -6.33 4.99 -21.37
C ILE A 186 -6.36 4.14 -20.10
N ALA A 187 -6.41 4.76 -18.92
CA ALA A 187 -6.47 4.05 -17.64
C ALA A 187 -7.80 3.29 -17.48
N ILE A 188 -8.94 3.89 -17.84
CA ILE A 188 -10.26 3.23 -17.80
C ILE A 188 -10.26 1.97 -18.67
N ASN A 189 -9.61 2.00 -19.84
CA ASN A 189 -9.52 0.83 -20.72
C ASN A 189 -8.77 -0.37 -20.11
N SER A 190 -8.00 -0.18 -19.03
CA SER A 190 -7.33 -1.28 -18.32
C SER A 190 -8.24 -2.03 -17.32
N ILE A 191 -9.36 -1.43 -16.91
CA ILE A 191 -10.25 -1.96 -15.86
C ILE A 191 -10.67 -3.42 -16.09
N PRO A 192 -11.09 -3.84 -17.31
CA PRO A 192 -11.49 -5.23 -17.54
C PRO A 192 -10.36 -6.24 -17.28
N GLU A 193 -9.12 -5.90 -17.65
CA GLU A 193 -7.95 -6.75 -17.41
C GLU A 193 -7.61 -6.81 -15.92
N ILE A 194 -7.69 -5.67 -15.22
CA ILE A 194 -7.50 -5.61 -13.76
C ILE A 194 -8.55 -6.47 -13.03
N ASP A 195 -9.83 -6.35 -13.40
CA ASP A 195 -10.93 -7.10 -12.81
C ASP A 195 -10.73 -8.62 -12.99
N LEU A 196 -10.41 -9.05 -14.21
CA LEU A 196 -10.12 -10.46 -14.52
C LEU A 196 -8.93 -10.97 -13.72
N TRP A 197 -7.86 -10.17 -13.60
CA TRP A 197 -6.68 -10.49 -12.81
C TRP A 197 -7.02 -10.68 -11.34
N MET A 198 -7.69 -9.70 -10.69
CA MET A 198 -8.08 -9.81 -9.28
C MET A 198 -8.96 -11.05 -9.05
N LYS A 199 -10.01 -11.25 -9.87
CA LYS A 199 -10.91 -12.41 -9.78
C LYS A 199 -10.16 -13.75 -9.87
N SER A 200 -9.16 -13.84 -10.74
CA SER A 200 -8.36 -15.05 -10.91
C SER A 200 -7.58 -15.43 -9.65
N LEU A 201 -7.15 -14.44 -8.86
CA LEU A 201 -6.34 -14.65 -7.66
C LEU A 201 -7.19 -14.95 -6.40
N ILE A 202 -8.44 -14.50 -6.35
CA ILE A 202 -9.38 -14.78 -5.22
C ILE A 202 -10.48 -15.80 -5.56
N ASN A 203 -10.34 -16.54 -6.66
CA ASN A 203 -11.28 -17.59 -7.10
C ASN A 203 -12.74 -17.13 -7.19
N ILE A 204 -12.98 -15.88 -7.58
CA ILE A 204 -14.34 -15.38 -7.84
C ILE A 204 -14.75 -15.83 -9.25
N LYS A 205 -15.89 -16.52 -9.37
CA LYS A 205 -16.41 -16.96 -10.67
C LYS A 205 -16.65 -15.74 -11.57
N ARG A 206 -16.27 -15.86 -12.85
CA ARG A 206 -16.59 -14.87 -13.89
C ARG A 206 -18.11 -14.71 -13.98
N SER A 207 -18.61 -13.52 -13.66
CA SER A 207 -20.00 -13.08 -13.88
C SER A 207 -20.20 -12.69 -15.33
#